data_AF-A0A6A2XE26-F1
#
_entry.id   AF-A0A6A2XE26-F1
#
_cell.length_a   1.000
_cell.length_b   1.000
_cell.length_c   1.000
_cell.angle_alpha   90.00
_cell.angle_beta   90.00
_cell.angle_gamma   90.00
#
_symmetry.space_group_name_H-M   'P 1'
#
loop_
_entity.id
_entity.type
_entity.pdbx_description
1 polymer ?
#
loop_
_entity_poly.entity_id
_entity_poly.type
_entity_poly.pdbx_seq_one_letter_code
_entity_poly.pdbx_strand_id
1 'polypeptide(L)'
;MSAWNELIRLPGQRPQLYQLFNTAMKNITTLVMKNILDAYKGFPDHLGQVIVDVGGCLGVSLSFITSKYPSIKGINYDLPHVIQHAPPIPGVEHVAGDIPKCSQRDAIFIKGILHDWSDQHCLKILKNCYNAIPNDGKVVGDYVVPVVPETNAQER
;
A
#
# COMPACT_ATOMS: atom_id res chain seq x y z
N MET A 1 4.39 -5.30 18.32
CA MET A 1 4.47 -5.65 16.88
C MET A 1 3.20 -6.40 16.54
N SER A 2 2.50 -6.03 15.47
CA SER A 2 1.33 -6.78 15.01
C SER A 2 1.74 -8.19 14.55
N ALA A 3 0.81 -9.14 14.61
CA ALA A 3 1.03 -10.51 14.10
C ALA A 3 1.43 -10.53 12.61
N TRP A 4 1.04 -9.50 11.85
CA TRP A 4 1.33 -9.34 10.42
C TRP A 4 2.82 -9.05 10.15
N ASN A 5 3.46 -8.26 11.02
CA ASN A 5 4.89 -7.96 10.94
C ASN A 5 5.80 -9.18 11.15
N GLU A 6 5.31 -10.19 11.87
CA GLU A 6 6.04 -11.46 12.02
C GLU A 6 5.91 -12.31 10.75
N LEU A 7 4.72 -12.34 10.13
CA LEU A 7 4.43 -13.18 8.96
C LEU A 7 5.23 -12.79 7.72
N ILE A 8 5.48 -11.49 7.49
CA ILE A 8 6.31 -11.01 6.37
C ILE A 8 7.78 -11.43 6.49
N ARG A 9 8.26 -11.78 7.69
CA ARG A 9 9.64 -12.24 7.94
C ARG A 9 9.83 -13.76 7.76
N LEU A 10 8.76 -14.51 7.49
CA LEU A 10 8.78 -15.97 7.42
C LEU A 10 9.10 -16.65 6.07
N PRO A 11 9.48 -16.00 4.94
CA PRO A 11 9.66 -16.71 3.67
C PRO A 11 10.59 -17.92 3.77
N GLY A 12 11.64 -17.84 4.60
CA GLY A 12 12.59 -18.93 4.83
C GLY A 12 12.26 -19.90 5.97
N GLN A 13 11.35 -19.54 6.89
CA GLN A 13 11.07 -20.35 8.09
C GLN A 13 9.76 -21.14 7.98
N ARG A 14 8.71 -20.56 7.38
CA ARG A 14 7.40 -21.18 7.20
C ARG A 14 6.79 -20.84 5.84
N PRO A 15 7.29 -21.41 4.73
CA PRO A 15 6.88 -21.04 3.37
C PRO A 15 5.37 -21.18 3.11
N GLN A 16 4.75 -22.23 3.65
CA GLN A 16 3.30 -22.48 3.49
C GLN A 16 2.46 -21.38 4.17
N LEU A 17 2.88 -20.93 5.35
CA LEU A 17 2.19 -19.88 6.08
C LEU A 17 2.37 -18.52 5.37
N TYR A 18 3.56 -18.25 4.85
CA TYR A 18 3.83 -17.06 4.04
C TYR A 18 2.98 -17.01 2.76
N GLN A 19 2.85 -18.15 2.06
CA GLN A 19 1.98 -18.26 0.88
C GLN A 19 0.50 -18.04 1.23
N LEU A 20 0.03 -18.64 2.33
CA LEU A 20 -1.34 -18.44 2.82
C LEU A 20 -1.60 -16.96 3.14
N PHE A 21 -0.68 -16.33 3.87
CA PHE A 21 -0.75 -14.91 4.20
C PHE A 21 -0.85 -14.03 2.94
N ASN A 22 0.06 -14.21 1.98
CA ASN A 22 0.07 -13.44 0.75
C ASN A 22 -1.20 -13.67 -0.09
N THR A 23 -1.73 -14.89 -0.11
CA THR A 23 -2.99 -15.20 -0.80
C THR A 23 -4.16 -14.47 -0.15
N ALA A 24 -4.24 -14.49 1.18
CA ALA A 24 -5.28 -13.75 1.92
C ALA A 24 -5.18 -12.25 1.67
N MET A 25 -3.99 -11.67 1.78
CA MET A 25 -3.75 -10.23 1.55
C MET A 25 -4.05 -9.80 0.12
N LYS A 26 -3.73 -10.64 -0.88
CA LYS A 26 -4.09 -10.41 -2.28
C LYS A 26 -5.61 -10.36 -2.46
N ASN A 27 -6.34 -11.29 -1.85
CA ASN A 27 -7.80 -11.34 -1.96
C ASN A 27 -8.47 -10.15 -1.29
N ILE A 28 -8.05 -9.79 -0.07
CA ILE A 28 -8.55 -8.62 0.65
C ILE A 28 -8.25 -7.33 -0.14
N THR A 29 -7.01 -7.17 -0.60
CA THR A 29 -6.60 -5.99 -1.39
C THR A 29 -7.38 -5.90 -2.69
N THR A 30 -7.64 -7.03 -3.36
CA THR A 30 -8.44 -7.06 -4.60
C THR A 30 -9.86 -6.53 -4.38
N LEU A 31 -10.52 -6.94 -3.29
CA LEU A 31 -11.87 -6.46 -2.96
C LEU A 31 -11.85 -4.96 -2.63
N VAL A 32 -10.93 -4.54 -1.77
CA VAL A 32 -10.82 -3.14 -1.32
C VAL A 32 -10.47 -2.22 -2.48
N MET A 33 -9.52 -2.58 -3.34
CA MET A 33 -9.08 -1.74 -4.46
C MET A 33 -10.16 -1.55 -5.52
N LYS A 34 -11.03 -2.53 -5.76
CA LYS A 34 -12.20 -2.34 -6.64
C LYS A 34 -13.09 -1.22 -6.10
N ASN A 35 -13.44 -1.27 -4.82
CA ASN A 35 -14.27 -0.25 -4.19
C ASN A 35 -13.57 1.12 -4.17
N ILE A 36 -12.27 1.17 -3.87
CA ILE A 36 -11.49 2.41 -3.90
C ILE A 36 -11.51 3.01 -5.30
N LEU A 37 -11.23 2.22 -6.35
CA LEU A 37 -11.20 2.74 -7.72
C LEU A 37 -12.56 3.20 -8.23
N ASP A 38 -13.65 2.71 -7.63
CA ASP A 38 -15.00 3.14 -7.97
C ASP A 38 -15.41 4.41 -7.20
N ALA A 39 -15.07 4.51 -5.92
CA ALA A 39 -15.44 5.64 -5.07
C ALA A 39 -14.46 6.83 -5.15
N TYR A 40 -13.15 6.58 -5.13
CA TYR A 40 -12.13 7.61 -5.09
C TYR A 40 -11.81 8.16 -6.49
N LYS A 41 -11.97 9.48 -6.65
CA LYS A 41 -11.79 10.18 -7.93
C LYS A 41 -10.48 10.97 -8.02
N GLY A 42 -9.55 10.79 -7.09
CA GLY A 42 -8.28 11.52 -7.09
C GLY A 42 -7.18 10.91 -7.97
N PHE A 43 -7.27 9.64 -8.38
CA PHE A 43 -6.27 9.04 -9.28
C PHE A 43 -6.13 9.76 -10.64
N PRO A 44 -7.21 10.23 -11.29
CA PRO A 44 -7.11 11.09 -12.47
C PRO A 44 -6.24 12.34 -12.32
N ASP A 45 -6.09 12.91 -11.11
CA ASP A 45 -5.21 14.07 -10.88
C ASP A 45 -3.72 13.73 -11.07
N HIS A 46 -3.40 12.43 -11.12
CA HIS A 46 -2.04 11.89 -11.20
C HIS A 46 -1.72 11.26 -12.57
N LEU A 47 -2.54 11.50 -13.60
CA LEU A 47 -2.24 11.00 -14.95
C LEU A 47 -0.89 11.54 -15.46
N GLY A 48 -0.04 10.65 -15.95
CA GLY A 48 1.32 10.99 -16.38
C GLY A 48 2.32 11.20 -15.24
N GLN A 49 1.93 10.93 -13.99
CA GLN A 49 2.79 10.98 -12.81
C GLN A 49 3.10 9.57 -12.28
N VAL A 50 3.92 9.51 -11.22
CA VAL A 50 4.28 8.29 -10.52
C VAL A 50 3.53 8.22 -9.18
N ILE A 51 3.00 7.05 -8.84
CA ILE A 51 2.46 6.76 -7.51
C ILE A 51 3.41 5.77 -6.82
N VAL A 52 3.89 6.16 -5.64
CA VAL A 52 4.73 5.32 -4.79
C VAL A 52 3.84 4.66 -3.72
N ASP A 53 3.72 3.33 -3.78
CA ASP A 53 2.98 2.53 -2.80
C ASP A 53 3.95 2.04 -1.72
N VAL A 54 3.87 2.63 -0.52
CA VAL A 54 4.78 2.34 0.60
C VAL A 54 4.19 1.19 1.41
N GLY A 55 4.94 0.09 1.51
CA GLY A 55 4.44 -1.18 2.06
C GLY A 55 3.50 -1.90 1.08
N GLY A 56 3.73 -1.73 -0.22
CA GLY A 56 2.86 -2.28 -1.26
C GLY A 56 2.95 -3.81 -1.43
N CYS A 57 3.83 -4.49 -0.67
CA CYS A 57 4.00 -5.93 -0.64
C CYS A 57 4.23 -6.52 -2.05
N LEU A 58 3.35 -7.38 -2.53
CA LEU A 58 3.44 -7.98 -3.88
C LEU A 58 2.93 -7.03 -4.99
N GLY A 59 2.69 -5.74 -4.70
CA GLY A 59 2.31 -4.72 -5.67
C GLY A 59 0.86 -4.81 -6.17
N VAL A 60 0.00 -5.55 -5.47
CA VAL A 60 -1.38 -5.81 -5.91
C VAL A 60 -2.15 -4.50 -6.07
N SER A 61 -2.05 -3.57 -5.12
CA SER A 61 -2.73 -2.26 -5.20
C SER A 61 -2.34 -1.48 -6.46
N LEU A 62 -1.05 -1.36 -6.74
CA LEU A 62 -0.57 -0.70 -7.96
C LEU A 62 -1.00 -1.42 -9.23
N SER A 63 -1.09 -2.75 -9.26
CA SER A 63 -1.59 -3.47 -10.45
C SER A 63 -3.00 -3.05 -10.83
N PHE A 64 -3.86 -2.73 -9.85
CA PHE A 64 -5.22 -2.25 -10.10
C PHE A 64 -5.22 -0.80 -10.61
N ILE A 65 -4.39 0.05 -10.01
CA ILE A 65 -4.27 1.47 -10.38
C ILE A 65 -3.71 1.60 -11.80
N THR A 66 -2.57 0.97 -12.11
CA THR A 66 -1.93 1.09 -13.43
C THR A 66 -2.73 0.38 -14.53
N SER A 67 -3.50 -0.66 -14.21
CA SER A 67 -4.42 -1.28 -15.18
C SER A 67 -5.60 -0.36 -15.53
N LYS A 68 -6.16 0.37 -14.56
CA LYS A 68 -7.27 1.31 -14.81
C LYS A 68 -6.78 2.62 -15.43
N TYR A 69 -5.59 3.06 -15.07
CA TYR A 69 -4.98 4.31 -15.53
C TYR A 69 -3.56 4.05 -16.08
N PRO A 70 -3.41 3.54 -17.32
CA PRO A 70 -2.12 3.11 -17.87
C PRO A 70 -1.04 4.20 -18.02
N SER A 71 -1.45 5.48 -18.00
CA SER A 71 -0.52 6.62 -18.00
C SER A 71 0.11 6.88 -16.64
N ILE A 72 -0.46 6.35 -15.56
CA ILE A 72 0.16 6.36 -14.23
C ILE A 72 1.23 5.28 -14.18
N LYS A 73 2.41 5.63 -13.68
CA LYS A 73 3.46 4.66 -13.34
C LYS A 73 3.44 4.39 -11.83
N GLY A 74 3.77 3.17 -11.45
CA GLY A 74 3.83 2.75 -10.05
C GLY A 74 5.26 2.50 -9.60
N ILE A 75 5.59 2.87 -8.36
CA ILE A 75 6.73 2.33 -7.63
C ILE A 75 6.18 1.56 -6.44
N ASN A 76 6.30 0.23 -6.47
CA ASN A 76 6.01 -0.62 -5.33
C ASN A 76 7.23 -0.61 -4.40
N TYR A 77 7.10 0.00 -3.23
CA TYR A 77 8.17 0.14 -2.26
C TYR A 77 7.94 -0.75 -1.04
N ASP A 78 8.86 -1.68 -0.78
CA ASP A 78 8.78 -2.56 0.40
C ASP A 78 10.19 -3.03 0.82
N LEU A 79 10.26 -3.82 1.88
CA LEU A 79 11.51 -4.38 2.38
C LEU A 79 12.15 -5.32 1.33
N PRO A 80 13.49 -5.41 1.27
CA PRO A 80 14.18 -6.23 0.27
C PRO A 80 13.70 -7.69 0.20
N HIS A 81 13.45 -8.30 1.36
CA HIS A 81 13.01 -9.70 1.44
C HIS A 81 11.55 -9.91 1.02
N VAL A 82 10.75 -8.84 0.90
CA VAL A 82 9.39 -8.89 0.36
C VAL A 82 9.44 -8.66 -1.15
N ILE A 83 10.15 -7.61 -1.58
CA ILE A 83 10.30 -7.24 -2.99
C ILE A 83 10.87 -8.36 -3.86
N GLN A 84 11.79 -9.18 -3.34
CA GLN A 84 12.32 -10.34 -4.07
C GLN A 84 11.25 -11.36 -4.50
N HIS A 85 10.06 -11.33 -3.89
CA HIS A 85 8.94 -12.20 -4.19
C HIS A 85 7.83 -11.50 -4.99
N ALA A 86 7.96 -10.20 -5.27
CA ALA A 86 6.99 -9.47 -6.05
C ALA A 86 7.04 -9.90 -7.53
N PRO A 87 5.90 -10.27 -8.14
CA PRO A 87 5.86 -10.61 -9.56
C PRO A 87 6.02 -9.35 -10.42
N PRO A 88 6.54 -9.44 -11.66
CA PRO A 88 6.56 -8.29 -12.56
C PRO A 88 5.13 -7.82 -12.86
N ILE A 89 4.90 -6.51 -12.77
CA ILE A 89 3.60 -5.88 -13.03
C ILE A 89 3.78 -4.79 -14.09
N PRO A 90 3.00 -4.77 -15.18
CA PRO A 90 3.09 -3.73 -16.20
C PRO A 90 2.90 -2.32 -15.63
N GLY A 91 3.84 -1.43 -15.95
CA GLY A 91 3.82 -0.04 -15.49
C GLY A 91 4.25 0.14 -14.02
N VAL A 92 4.75 -0.90 -13.36
CA VAL A 92 5.21 -0.84 -11.96
C VAL A 92 6.69 -1.22 -11.86
N GLU A 93 7.45 -0.40 -11.16
CA GLU A 93 8.82 -0.70 -10.73
C GLU A 93 8.82 -1.19 -9.28
N HIS A 94 9.63 -2.21 -8.98
CA HIS A 94 9.79 -2.72 -7.62
C HIS A 94 11.07 -2.17 -6.99
N VAL A 95 10.94 -1.44 -5.90
CA VAL A 95 12.06 -0.79 -5.20
C VAL A 95 12.13 -1.27 -3.76
N ALA A 96 13.29 -1.78 -3.38
CA ALA A 96 13.55 -2.29 -2.05
C ALA A 96 14.16 -1.23 -1.12
N GLY A 97 13.68 -1.13 0.12
CA GLY A 97 14.36 -0.40 1.19
C GLY A 97 13.47 -0.08 2.40
N ASP A 98 13.96 0.80 3.28
CA ASP A 98 13.29 1.22 4.54
C ASP A 98 12.71 2.66 4.48
N ILE A 99 13.22 3.50 3.58
CA ILE A 99 12.80 4.91 3.42
C ILE A 99 12.44 5.16 1.95
N PRO A 100 11.15 5.43 1.63
CA PRO A 100 10.74 5.66 0.25
C PRO A 100 11.46 6.86 -0.34
N LYS A 101 11.82 6.75 -1.62
CA LYS A 101 12.37 7.84 -2.42
C LYS A 101 11.28 8.29 -3.38
N CYS A 102 11.00 9.59 -3.41
CA CYS A 102 10.01 10.19 -4.31
C CYS A 102 10.63 11.37 -5.06
N SER A 103 10.16 11.58 -6.28
CA SER A 103 10.47 12.72 -7.14
C SER A 103 9.49 13.86 -6.89
N GLN A 104 9.74 15.03 -7.50
CA GLN A 104 8.92 16.19 -7.24
C GLN A 104 7.45 16.09 -7.70
N ARG A 105 7.10 15.08 -8.48
CA ARG A 105 5.75 14.94 -9.08
C ARG A 105 5.05 13.66 -8.61
N ASP A 106 5.55 13.03 -7.57
CA ASP A 106 5.06 11.74 -7.13
C ASP A 106 3.98 11.91 -6.06
N ALA A 107 3.01 10.97 -6.03
CA ALA A 107 2.08 10.83 -4.93
C ALA A 107 2.43 9.59 -4.11
N ILE A 108 2.18 9.62 -2.79
CA ILE A 108 2.41 8.48 -1.90
C ILE A 108 1.07 7.83 -1.56
N PHE A 109 0.99 6.54 -1.81
CA PHE A 109 -0.11 5.68 -1.40
C PHE A 109 0.35 4.83 -0.22
N ILE A 110 -0.43 4.81 0.86
CA ILE A 110 -0.18 3.97 2.04
C ILE A 110 -1.49 3.21 2.31
N LYS A 111 -1.45 1.88 2.29
CA LYS A 111 -2.67 1.08 2.55
C LYS A 111 -2.38 -0.03 3.53
N GLY A 112 -3.01 0.04 4.70
CA GLY A 112 -2.95 -1.03 5.68
C GLY A 112 -1.56 -1.21 6.26
N ILE A 113 -0.87 -0.09 6.51
CA ILE A 113 0.47 -0.08 7.10
C ILE A 113 0.44 0.58 8.46
N LEU A 114 -0.23 1.74 8.61
CA LEU A 114 -0.15 2.51 9.86
C LEU A 114 -0.81 1.75 11.02
N HIS A 115 -1.80 0.89 10.77
CA HIS A 115 -2.41 0.06 11.81
C HIS A 115 -1.47 -1.01 12.42
N ASP A 116 -0.36 -1.34 11.76
CA ASP A 116 0.60 -2.34 12.24
C ASP A 116 1.60 -1.79 13.26
N TRP A 117 1.67 -0.47 13.38
CA TRP A 117 2.72 0.25 14.07
C TRP A 117 2.15 1.10 15.21
N SER A 118 2.96 1.29 16.25
CA SER A 118 2.67 2.29 17.29
C SER A 118 2.71 3.71 16.71
N ASP A 119 2.03 4.67 17.32
CA ASP A 119 2.03 6.08 16.91
C ASP A 119 3.43 6.66 16.66
N GLN A 120 4.42 6.33 17.49
CA GLN A 120 5.80 6.80 17.31
C GLN A 120 6.43 6.31 15.99
N HIS A 121 6.14 5.07 15.61
CA HIS A 121 6.58 4.48 14.36
C HIS A 121 5.78 5.02 13.18
N CYS A 122 4.45 5.19 13.32
CA CYS A 122 3.62 5.86 12.32
C CYS A 122 4.11 7.27 12.02
N LEU A 123 4.45 8.05 13.05
CA LEU A 123 5.05 9.38 12.90
C LEU A 123 6.36 9.34 12.13
N LYS A 124 7.21 8.33 12.37
CA LYS A 124 8.46 8.16 11.62
C LYS A 124 8.19 7.86 10.14
N ILE A 125 7.27 6.94 9.85
CA ILE A 125 6.86 6.60 8.47
C ILE A 125 6.29 7.82 7.76
N LEU A 126 5.36 8.53 8.40
CA LEU A 126 4.71 9.72 7.83
C LEU A 126 5.70 10.87 7.62
N LYS A 127 6.65 11.08 8.54
CA LYS A 127 7.74 12.08 8.36
C LYS A 127 8.63 11.73 7.17
N ASN A 128 8.98 10.47 6.99
CA ASN A 128 9.75 10.03 5.84
C ASN A 128 9.00 10.27 4.53
N CYS A 129 7.71 9.95 4.50
CA CYS A 129 6.84 10.22 3.34
C CYS A 129 6.73 11.73 3.06
N TYR A 130 6.52 12.53 4.11
CA TYR A 130 6.46 13.98 4.00
C TYR A 130 7.76 14.57 3.44
N ASN A 131 8.92 14.11 3.90
CA ASN A 131 10.22 14.57 3.39
C ASN A 131 10.49 14.14 1.94
N ALA A 132 9.82 13.09 1.46
CA ALA A 132 9.95 12.61 0.09
C ALA A 132 9.04 13.37 -0.90
N ILE A 133 7.93 13.93 -0.42
CA ILE A 133 6.96 14.72 -1.21
C ILE A 133 7.38 16.20 -1.24
N PRO A 134 7.53 16.88 -2.39
CA PRO A 134 7.56 18.34 -2.39
C PRO A 134 6.14 18.93 -2.29
N ASN A 135 6.09 20.23 -1.97
CA ASN A 135 4.98 21.16 -1.69
C ASN A 135 3.50 20.82 -2.03
N ASP A 136 3.17 19.90 -2.95
CA ASP A 136 1.80 19.55 -3.37
C ASP A 136 1.47 18.03 -3.41
N GLY A 137 2.38 17.14 -3.01
CA GLY A 137 2.07 15.70 -3.05
C GLY A 137 1.09 15.27 -1.96
N LYS A 138 0.33 14.22 -2.26
CA LYS A 138 -0.72 13.69 -1.38
C LYS A 138 -0.27 12.37 -0.77
N VAL A 139 -0.57 12.17 0.52
CA VAL A 139 -0.52 10.86 1.17
C VAL A 139 -1.95 10.32 1.23
N VAL A 140 -2.18 9.14 0.65
CA VAL A 140 -3.51 8.54 0.56
C VAL A 140 -3.55 7.20 1.29
N GLY A 141 -4.31 7.14 2.41
CA GLY A 141 -4.94 5.91 2.93
C GLY A 141 -4.54 5.42 4.35
N ASP A 142 -5.55 5.04 5.15
CA ASP A 142 -5.63 3.79 5.95
C ASP A 142 -7.10 3.55 6.37
N TYR A 143 -7.40 2.41 7.00
CA TYR A 143 -8.71 2.11 7.57
C TYR A 143 -9.08 3.09 8.70
N VAL A 144 -10.33 3.55 8.72
CA VAL A 144 -10.87 4.37 9.80
C VAL A 144 -11.78 3.50 10.67
N VAL A 145 -11.48 3.46 11.98
CA VAL A 145 -12.37 2.82 12.96
C VAL A 145 -13.41 3.85 13.41
N PRO A 146 -14.72 3.55 13.31
CA PRO A 146 -15.75 4.47 13.78
C PRO A 146 -15.66 4.64 15.30
N VAL A 147 -15.86 5.89 15.77
CA VAL A 147 -15.79 6.27 17.20
C VAL A 147 -16.90 5.60 18.03
N VAL A 148 -18.01 5.24 17.38
CA VAL A 148 -19.10 4.48 17.97
C VAL A 148 -19.35 3.27 17.06
N PRO A 149 -19.37 2.03 17.58
CA PRO A 149 -19.77 0.89 16.78
C PRO A 149 -21.21 1.12 16.30
N GLU A 150 -21.47 1.03 14.99
CA GLU A 150 -22.84 1.06 14.48
C GLU A 150 -23.61 -0.13 15.07
N THR A 151 -24.57 0.15 15.95
CA THR A 151 -25.45 -0.86 16.57
C THR A 151 -26.64 -1.21 15.67
N ASN A 152 -26.61 -0.90 14.38
CA ASN A 152 -27.74 -1.17 13.51
C ASN A 152 -27.62 -2.57 12.90
N ALA A 153 -28.02 -3.55 13.71
CA ALA A 153 -28.36 -4.90 13.27
C ALA A 153 -29.66 -4.96 12.44
N GLN A 154 -30.19 -3.83 12.00
CA GLN A 154 -31.42 -3.71 11.23
C GLN A 154 -31.16 -2.75 10.08
N GLU A 155 -30.91 -3.32 8.90
CA GLU A 155 -31.08 -2.79 7.54
C GLU A 155 -30.05 -3.47 6.62
N ARG A 156 -30.29 -4.77 6.38
CA ARG A 156 -29.84 -5.48 5.18
C ARG A 156 -31.08 -5.93 4.41
#